data_AF-A0A9D5UY15-F1
#
_entry.id   AF-A0A9D5UY15-F1
#
_cell.length_a   1.000
_cell.length_b   1.000
_cell.length_c   1.000
_cell.angle_alpha   90.00
_cell.angle_beta   90.00
_cell.angle_gamma   90.00
#
_symmetry.space_group_name_H-M   'P 1'
#
loop_
_entity.id
_entity.type
_entity.pdbx_description
1 polymer ?
#
loop_
_entity_poly.entity_id
_entity_poly.type
_entity_poly.pdbx_seq_one_letter_code
_entity_poly.pdbx_strand_id
1 'polypeptide(L)'
;MFLRQHERIAFDTEAVLYFPDKKEFICKTLDISVGGIKVARESLKELYGYIGDHCIVELALTVPNGLEMKSVFLQSKAVVVNGDIRGIGVKFEGLDHETLTLLEKVVSRECVEEDLSVLKSKEGITVKPSYNKVLVSQLDGLIVESVKEVFIAFLGIDVVPGPYMERPAFQEYKPPETEVTGIVLFNGALEGGIHLSSPMHFAIKAAGAMLGVAGLDLEKQQEDMVWDALGEITNQVAGGVQTRISSSFESISLTAPNIVIGPKFRINYSKNLTSVRKFFRTPYGPFFIECFFS
;
A
#
# COMPACT_ATOMS: atom_id res chain seq x y z
N MET A 1 -14.64 -40.11 -8.02
CA MET A 1 -14.70 -39.66 -6.61
C MET A 1 -13.29 -39.82 -6.04
N PHE A 2 -12.41 -38.84 -6.28
CA PHE A 2 -11.01 -38.91 -5.86
C PHE A 2 -10.89 -38.39 -4.43
N LEU A 3 -10.61 -39.31 -3.50
CA LEU A 3 -10.13 -39.01 -2.15
C LEU A 3 -8.70 -38.47 -2.26
N ARG A 4 -8.52 -37.15 -2.42
CA ARG A 4 -7.27 -36.51 -2.00
C ARG A 4 -7.30 -36.41 -0.48
N GLN A 5 -6.72 -37.39 0.20
CA GLN A 5 -6.30 -37.20 1.60
C GLN A 5 -5.44 -35.94 1.66
N HIS A 6 -5.67 -35.10 2.67
CA HIS A 6 -5.00 -33.82 2.82
C HIS A 6 -3.51 -34.07 3.08
N GLU A 7 -2.72 -34.19 2.01
CA GLU A 7 -1.28 -34.33 2.09
C GLU A 7 -0.74 -33.03 2.68
N ARG A 8 -0.24 -33.12 3.92
CA ARG A 8 0.35 -31.99 4.62
C ARG A 8 1.80 -31.91 4.20
N ILE A 9 2.14 -30.82 3.52
CA ILE A 9 3.51 -30.56 3.10
C ILE A 9 4.14 -29.64 4.14
N ALA A 10 5.34 -30.01 4.60
CA ALA A 10 6.10 -29.16 5.51
C ALA A 10 6.49 -27.87 4.78
N PHE A 11 6.04 -26.75 5.31
CA PHE A 11 6.26 -25.44 4.73
C PHE A 11 6.76 -24.58 5.89
N ASP A 12 8.07 -24.39 6.00
CA ASP A 12 8.73 -23.64 7.08
C ASP A 12 9.06 -22.24 6.58
N THR A 13 8.07 -21.35 6.66
CA THR A 13 8.23 -19.93 6.36
C THR A 13 7.57 -19.07 7.42
N GLU A 14 7.93 -17.79 7.45
CA GLU A 14 7.26 -16.82 8.30
C GLU A 14 5.86 -16.52 7.76
N ALA A 15 4.90 -16.51 8.68
CA ALA A 15 3.54 -16.05 8.42
C ALA A 15 3.15 -14.98 9.42
N VAL A 16 2.56 -13.88 8.93
CA VAL A 16 1.99 -12.84 9.79
C VAL A 16 0.47 -12.92 9.70
N LEU A 17 -0.20 -13.02 10.85
CA LEU A 17 -1.65 -12.94 10.95
C LEU A 17 -2.05 -11.54 11.38
N TYR A 18 -2.80 -10.83 10.54
CA TYR A 18 -3.35 -9.50 10.81
C TYR A 18 -4.83 -9.61 11.18
N PHE A 19 -5.20 -9.10 12.35
CA PHE A 19 -6.58 -9.10 12.85
C PHE A 19 -7.21 -7.70 12.77
N PRO A 20 -8.55 -7.60 12.64
CA PRO A 20 -9.26 -6.32 12.54
C PRO A 20 -9.05 -5.37 13.72
N ASP A 21 -8.74 -5.91 14.91
CA ASP A 21 -8.42 -5.16 16.13
C ASP A 21 -7.01 -4.54 16.11
N LYS A 22 -6.35 -4.52 14.95
CA LYS A 22 -4.99 -4.04 14.71
C LYS A 22 -3.90 -4.84 15.42
N LYS A 23 -4.19 -6.05 15.88
CA LYS A 23 -3.14 -6.96 16.33
C LYS A 23 -2.56 -7.74 15.16
N GLU A 24 -1.25 -7.87 15.21
CA GLU A 24 -0.50 -8.73 14.31
C GLU A 24 0.25 -9.78 15.11
N PHE A 25 0.31 -10.99 14.56
CA PHE A 25 1.03 -12.10 15.17
C PHE A 25 1.96 -12.74 14.16
N ILE A 26 3.27 -12.61 14.44
CA ILE A 26 4.31 -13.30 13.69
C ILE A 26 4.34 -14.76 14.16
N CYS A 27 4.25 -15.66 13.18
CA CYS A 27 4.19 -17.10 13.35
C CYS A 27 5.14 -17.79 12.37
N LYS A 28 5.43 -19.07 12.63
CA LYS A 28 6.00 -19.99 11.65
C LYS A 28 4.93 -20.91 11.11
N THR A 29 4.92 -21.13 9.80
CA THR A 29 4.12 -22.19 9.19
C THR A 29 4.72 -23.56 9.54
N LEU A 30 3.86 -24.55 9.73
CA LEU A 30 4.23 -25.94 10.00
C LEU A 30 3.84 -26.82 8.82
N ASP A 31 2.53 -26.99 8.67
CA ASP A 31 1.90 -27.75 7.61
C ASP A 31 1.08 -26.77 6.78
N ILE A 32 1.02 -26.95 5.48
CA ILE A 32 0.06 -26.28 4.61
C ILE A 32 -0.67 -27.32 3.79
N SER A 33 -1.92 -27.01 3.47
CA SER A 33 -2.83 -27.82 2.68
C SER A 33 -3.54 -26.92 1.66
N VAL A 34 -4.22 -27.55 0.71
CA VAL A 34 -4.98 -26.89 -0.37
C VAL A 34 -5.93 -25.81 0.15
N GLY A 35 -6.47 -25.94 1.37
CA GLY A 35 -7.45 -24.99 1.91
C GLY A 35 -6.94 -24.07 3.02
N GLY A 36 -5.67 -24.19 3.44
CA GLY A 36 -5.20 -23.45 4.62
C GLY A 36 -3.86 -23.91 5.16
N ILE A 37 -3.37 -23.17 6.14
CA ILE A 37 -2.09 -23.38 6.81
C ILE A 37 -2.28 -23.74 8.27
N LYS A 38 -1.29 -24.41 8.83
CA LYS A 38 -1.09 -24.52 10.27
C LYS A 38 0.09 -23.67 10.66
N VAL A 39 -0.10 -22.81 11.66
CA VAL A 39 0.92 -21.91 12.17
C VAL A 39 1.22 -22.17 13.64
N ALA A 40 2.45 -21.89 14.06
CA ALA A 40 2.89 -21.98 15.44
C ALA A 40 3.72 -20.75 15.84
N ARG A 41 3.72 -20.44 17.13
CA ARG A 41 4.57 -19.40 17.73
C ARG A 41 4.81 -19.72 19.21
N GLU A 42 5.78 -19.06 19.82
CA GLU A 42 6.16 -19.28 21.22
C GLU A 42 4.97 -19.10 22.18
N SER A 43 4.25 -17.97 22.07
CA SER A 43 3.03 -17.69 22.85
C SER A 43 1.76 -18.17 22.15
N LEU A 44 1.65 -19.45 21.79
CA LEU A 44 0.51 -19.98 21.03
C LEU A 44 -0.87 -19.71 21.67
N LYS A 45 -0.94 -19.69 23.01
CA LYS A 45 -2.18 -19.44 23.76
C LYS A 45 -2.83 -18.09 23.45
N GLU A 46 -2.05 -17.09 23.04
CA GLU A 46 -2.56 -15.77 22.64
C GLU A 46 -3.49 -15.86 21.42
N LEU A 47 -3.30 -16.86 20.56
CA LEU A 47 -4.10 -17.08 19.35
C LEU A 47 -5.40 -17.87 19.62
N TYR A 48 -5.53 -18.56 20.75
CA TYR A 48 -6.73 -19.36 21.04
C TYR A 48 -8.00 -18.50 21.21
N GLY A 49 -7.84 -17.25 21.66
CA GLY A 49 -8.95 -16.30 21.74
C GLY A 49 -9.48 -15.85 20.37
N TYR A 50 -8.74 -16.11 19.30
CA TYR A 50 -9.08 -15.71 17.93
C TYR A 50 -9.70 -16.86 17.12
N ILE A 51 -9.94 -18.03 17.72
CA ILE A 51 -10.59 -19.14 17.01
C ILE A 51 -12.01 -18.72 16.61
N GLY A 52 -12.30 -18.79 15.32
CA GLY A 52 -13.54 -18.29 14.70
C GLY A 52 -13.40 -16.90 14.08
N ASP A 53 -12.33 -16.16 14.38
CA ASP A 53 -12.13 -14.81 13.86
C ASP A 53 -11.54 -14.84 12.44
N HIS A 54 -11.94 -13.85 11.66
CA HIS A 54 -11.36 -13.57 10.35
C HIS A 54 -10.05 -12.79 10.49
N CYS A 55 -9.06 -13.15 9.69
CA CYS A 55 -7.76 -12.49 9.63
C CYS A 55 -7.29 -12.34 8.17
N ILE A 56 -6.27 -11.53 7.96
CA ILE A 56 -5.41 -11.62 6.78
C ILE A 56 -4.17 -12.41 7.16
N VAL A 57 -3.85 -13.41 6.37
CA VAL A 57 -2.59 -14.14 6.48
C VAL A 57 -1.64 -13.64 5.40
N GLU A 58 -0.42 -13.30 5.79
CA GLU A 58 0.68 -12.95 4.91
C GLU A 58 1.78 -13.99 5.02
N LEU A 59 2.17 -14.56 3.88
CA LEU A 59 3.24 -15.55 3.79
C LEU A 59 4.47 -14.91 3.16
N ALA A 60 5.63 -15.06 3.81
CA ALA A 60 6.91 -14.72 3.19
C ALA A 60 7.31 -15.84 2.22
N LEU A 61 7.52 -15.51 0.95
CA LEU A 61 7.86 -16.47 -0.09
C LEU A 61 9.16 -16.07 -0.78
N THR A 62 9.92 -17.08 -1.20
CA THR A 62 11.08 -16.89 -2.07
C THR A 62 10.87 -17.70 -3.34
N VAL A 63 10.78 -17.02 -4.48
CA VAL A 63 10.47 -17.62 -5.78
C VAL A 63 11.65 -17.48 -6.72
N PRO A 64 12.06 -18.55 -7.42
CA PRO A 64 13.09 -18.46 -8.45
C PRO A 64 12.66 -17.55 -9.61
N ASN A 65 13.54 -16.64 -10.02
CA ASN A 65 13.40 -15.78 -11.19
C ASN A 65 14.68 -15.87 -12.04
N GLY A 66 14.74 -16.88 -12.92
CA GLY A 66 15.95 -17.19 -13.67
C GLY A 66 17.08 -17.68 -12.75
N LEU A 67 18.18 -16.91 -12.68
CA LEU A 67 19.32 -17.18 -11.79
C LEU A 67 19.20 -16.52 -10.41
N GLU A 68 18.21 -15.65 -10.22
CA GLU A 68 18.01 -14.89 -8.98
C GLU A 68 16.85 -15.44 -8.15
N MET A 69 16.86 -15.16 -6.85
CA MET A 69 15.76 -15.47 -5.95
C MET A 69 15.02 -14.19 -5.59
N LYS A 70 13.71 -14.16 -5.81
CA LYS A 70 12.85 -13.01 -5.54
C LYS A 70 12.05 -13.24 -4.27
N SER A 71 12.14 -12.30 -3.33
CA SER A 71 11.35 -12.34 -2.10
C SER A 71 10.04 -11.56 -2.27
N VAL A 72 8.92 -12.22 -2.02
CA VAL A 72 7.56 -11.66 -2.12
C VAL A 72 6.73 -12.03 -0.90
N PHE A 73 5.73 -11.22 -0.59
CA PHE A 73 4.73 -11.47 0.44
C PHE A 73 3.39 -11.79 -0.23
N LEU A 74 2.79 -12.92 0.11
CA LEU A 74 1.47 -13.31 -0.39
C LEU A 74 0.45 -13.15 0.73
N GLN A 75 -0.53 -12.27 0.51
CA GLN A 75 -1.63 -12.05 1.44
C GLN A 75 -2.92 -12.70 0.94
N SER A 76 -3.69 -13.27 1.87
CA SER A 76 -5.05 -13.78 1.61
C SER A 76 -5.95 -13.59 2.83
N LYS A 77 -7.26 -13.47 2.60
CA LYS A 77 -8.25 -13.54 3.68
C LYS A 77 -8.34 -14.97 4.19
N ALA A 78 -8.49 -15.11 5.50
CA ALA A 78 -8.57 -16.40 6.14
C ALA A 78 -9.41 -16.35 7.42
N VAL A 79 -9.77 -17.52 7.94
CA VAL A 79 -10.42 -17.70 9.23
C VAL A 79 -9.61 -18.65 10.10
N VAL A 80 -9.45 -18.31 11.37
CA VAL A 80 -8.82 -19.19 12.36
C VAL A 80 -9.81 -20.30 12.72
N VAL A 81 -9.48 -21.56 12.45
CA VAL A 81 -10.47 -22.66 12.53
C VAL A 81 -10.32 -23.54 13.77
N ASN A 82 -9.09 -23.87 14.17
CA ASN A 82 -8.84 -24.79 15.29
C ASN A 82 -7.43 -24.57 15.87
N GLY A 83 -7.19 -25.14 17.05
CA GLY A 83 -5.90 -25.11 17.71
C GLY A 83 -5.62 -26.40 18.46
N ASP A 84 -4.38 -26.88 18.39
CA ASP A 84 -3.85 -27.93 19.26
C ASP A 84 -2.49 -27.51 19.83
N ILE A 85 -1.87 -28.37 20.64
CA ILE A 85 -0.56 -28.11 21.26
C ILE A 85 0.56 -27.83 20.26
N ARG A 86 0.40 -28.21 18.98
CA ARG A 86 1.39 -28.01 17.93
C ARG A 86 1.16 -26.72 17.16
N GLY A 87 -0.06 -26.17 17.12
CA GLY A 87 -0.32 -24.96 16.36
C GLY A 87 -1.81 -24.69 16.10
N ILE A 88 -2.06 -23.58 15.42
CA ILE A 88 -3.37 -23.07 15.02
C ILE A 88 -3.59 -23.32 13.52
N GLY A 89 -4.74 -23.88 13.17
CA GLY A 89 -5.20 -23.96 11.79
C GLY A 89 -5.84 -22.66 11.33
N VAL A 90 -5.44 -22.19 10.15
CA VAL A 90 -5.93 -20.99 9.47
C VAL A 90 -6.39 -21.41 8.07
N LYS A 91 -7.66 -21.21 7.74
CA LYS A 91 -8.27 -21.62 6.47
C LYS A 91 -8.43 -20.42 5.55
N PHE A 92 -7.95 -20.50 4.31
CA PHE A 92 -8.12 -19.43 3.32
C PHE A 92 -9.58 -19.27 2.90
N GLU A 93 -9.98 -18.06 2.54
CA GLU A 93 -11.34 -17.70 2.14
C GLU A 93 -11.40 -17.09 0.74
N GLY A 94 -12.44 -17.45 -0.03
CA GLY A 94 -12.75 -16.81 -1.31
C GLY A 94 -11.81 -17.14 -2.46
N LEU A 95 -11.04 -18.23 -2.38
CA LEU A 95 -10.09 -18.65 -3.42
C LEU A 95 -10.72 -19.68 -4.36
N ASP A 96 -10.56 -19.47 -5.67
CA ASP A 96 -10.99 -20.42 -6.70
C ASP A 96 -10.04 -21.64 -6.78
N HIS A 97 -10.47 -22.70 -7.47
CA HIS A 97 -9.69 -23.94 -7.56
C HIS A 97 -8.31 -23.75 -8.22
N GLU A 98 -8.22 -22.86 -9.20
CA GLU A 98 -6.97 -22.56 -9.90
C GLU A 98 -5.98 -21.85 -8.97
N THR A 99 -6.44 -20.89 -8.18
CA THR A 99 -5.67 -20.17 -7.16
C THR A 99 -5.16 -21.14 -6.09
N LEU A 100 -6.00 -22.07 -5.64
CA LEU A 100 -5.57 -23.10 -4.71
C LEU A 100 -4.48 -24.01 -5.31
N THR A 101 -4.58 -24.33 -6.61
CA THR A 101 -3.56 -25.12 -7.32
C THR A 101 -2.24 -24.33 -7.45
N LEU A 102 -2.30 -23.02 -7.67
CA LEU A 102 -1.11 -22.16 -7.67
C LEU A 102 -0.49 -22.05 -6.28
N LEU A 103 -1.30 -21.98 -5.23
CA LEU A 103 -0.80 -22.06 -3.85
C LEU A 103 -0.17 -23.42 -3.56
N GLU A 104 -0.70 -24.54 -4.07
CA GLU A 104 -0.03 -25.85 -3.97
C GLU A 104 1.39 -25.81 -4.56
N LYS A 105 1.60 -25.13 -5.69
CA LYS A 105 2.95 -24.95 -6.26
C LYS A 105 3.86 -24.08 -5.38
N VAL A 106 3.32 -23.05 -4.74
CA VAL A 106 4.06 -22.22 -3.77
C VAL A 106 4.56 -23.10 -2.62
N VAL A 107 3.68 -23.97 -2.13
CA VAL A 107 3.96 -24.91 -1.04
C VAL A 107 5.01 -25.94 -1.41
N SER A 108 4.88 -26.56 -2.59
CA SER A 108 5.81 -27.58 -3.07
C SER A 108 7.16 -26.98 -3.50
N ARG A 109 7.32 -25.65 -3.42
CA ARG A 109 8.49 -24.90 -3.92
C ARG A 109 8.70 -25.07 -5.43
N GLU A 110 7.61 -25.30 -6.16
CA GLU A 110 7.57 -25.43 -7.62
C GLU A 110 7.03 -24.17 -8.32
N CYS A 111 6.62 -23.17 -7.54
CA CYS A 111 6.15 -21.89 -8.07
C CYS A 111 7.28 -21.16 -8.80
N VAL A 112 6.97 -20.66 -10.00
CA VAL A 112 7.85 -19.84 -10.85
C VAL A 112 7.27 -18.43 -11.04
N GLU A 113 8.03 -17.51 -11.66
CA GLU A 113 7.60 -16.12 -11.86
C GLU A 113 6.32 -16.00 -12.69
N GLU A 114 6.08 -16.90 -13.65
CA GLU A 114 4.84 -16.96 -14.41
C GLU A 114 3.64 -17.28 -13.52
N ASP A 115 3.80 -18.21 -12.56
CA ASP A 115 2.76 -18.53 -11.59
C ASP A 115 2.46 -17.34 -10.67
N LEU A 116 3.49 -16.60 -10.24
CA LEU A 116 3.31 -15.36 -9.47
C LEU A 116 2.56 -14.29 -10.26
N SER A 117 2.83 -14.19 -11.56
CA SER A 117 2.15 -13.24 -12.45
C SER A 117 0.66 -13.58 -12.57
N VAL A 118 0.32 -14.87 -12.64
CA VAL A 118 -1.08 -15.31 -12.58
C VAL A 118 -1.70 -15.00 -11.21
N LEU A 119 -1.02 -15.34 -10.11
CA LEU A 119 -1.48 -15.08 -8.74
C LEU A 119 -1.80 -13.61 -8.47
N LYS A 120 -1.01 -12.68 -9.03
CA LYS A 120 -1.26 -11.23 -8.94
C LYS A 120 -2.62 -10.80 -9.51
N SER A 121 -3.15 -11.55 -10.48
CA SER A 121 -4.44 -11.27 -11.12
C SER A 121 -5.63 -11.93 -10.42
N LYS A 122 -5.38 -12.85 -9.47
CA LYS A 122 -6.42 -13.64 -8.81
C LYS A 122 -7.15 -12.86 -7.71
N GLU A 123 -8.47 -13.01 -7.67
CA GLU A 123 -9.28 -12.46 -6.59
C GLU A 123 -8.98 -13.16 -5.26
N GLY A 124 -8.95 -12.41 -4.16
CA GLY A 124 -8.67 -12.93 -2.82
C GLY A 124 -7.18 -13.14 -2.50
N ILE A 125 -6.29 -12.92 -3.47
CA ILE A 125 -4.84 -12.92 -3.30
C ILE A 125 -4.26 -11.53 -3.55
N THR A 126 -3.25 -11.18 -2.78
CA THR A 126 -2.41 -10.00 -3.00
C THR A 126 -0.96 -10.41 -2.91
N VAL A 127 -0.18 -10.20 -3.97
CA VAL A 127 1.27 -10.43 -3.97
C VAL A 127 1.97 -9.09 -3.88
N LYS A 128 2.70 -8.85 -2.79
CA LYS A 128 3.50 -7.65 -2.56
C LYS A 128 4.98 -7.97 -2.67
N PRO A 129 5.80 -7.11 -3.27
CA PRO A 129 7.24 -7.25 -3.20
C PRO A 129 7.76 -7.01 -1.77
N SER A 130 8.86 -7.67 -1.42
CA SER A 130 9.44 -7.58 -0.07
C SER A 130 9.94 -6.19 0.32
N TYR A 131 10.32 -5.36 -0.65
CA TYR A 131 10.77 -3.99 -0.41
C TYR A 131 9.68 -3.08 0.14
N ASN A 132 8.39 -3.42 -0.01
CA ASN A 132 7.28 -2.55 0.42
C ASN A 132 7.37 -2.19 1.90
N LYS A 133 7.73 -3.14 2.77
CA LYS A 133 7.85 -2.88 4.21
C LYS A 133 8.95 -1.86 4.52
N VAL A 134 10.09 -1.96 3.83
CA VAL A 134 11.20 -1.01 3.98
C VAL A 134 10.80 0.36 3.44
N LEU A 135 10.21 0.41 2.24
CA LEU A 135 9.77 1.66 1.63
C LEU A 135 8.73 2.38 2.49
N VAL A 136 7.72 1.67 3.00
CA VAL A 136 6.72 2.23 3.94
C VAL A 136 7.38 2.83 5.17
N SER A 137 8.41 2.20 5.73
CA SER A 137 9.09 2.74 6.92
C SER A 137 9.90 4.02 6.64
N GLN A 138 10.32 4.23 5.39
CA GLN A 138 11.12 5.39 4.98
C GLN A 138 10.26 6.56 4.51
N LEU A 139 9.09 6.28 3.90
CA LEU A 139 8.28 7.29 3.22
C LEU A 139 7.86 8.47 4.09
N ASP A 140 7.70 8.30 5.42
CA ASP A 140 7.39 9.42 6.32
C ASP A 140 8.44 10.55 6.19
N GLY A 141 9.73 10.19 6.31
CA GLY A 141 10.83 11.14 6.20
C GLY A 141 10.94 11.73 4.80
N LEU A 142 10.87 10.88 3.76
CA LEU A 142 11.04 11.32 2.36
C LEU A 142 9.94 12.31 1.94
N ILE A 143 8.70 12.08 2.36
CA ILE A 143 7.57 12.98 2.09
C ILE A 143 7.77 14.30 2.84
N VAL A 144 8.18 14.26 4.12
CA VAL A 144 8.41 15.48 4.91
C VAL A 144 9.49 16.35 4.30
N GLU A 145 10.60 15.76 3.88
CA GLU A 145 11.71 16.48 3.25
C GLU A 145 11.28 17.12 1.93
N SER A 146 10.64 16.35 1.03
CA SER A 146 10.17 16.84 -0.25
C SER A 146 9.19 18.02 -0.09
N VAL A 147 8.21 17.88 0.81
CA VAL A 147 7.24 18.95 1.08
C VAL A 147 7.91 20.19 1.65
N LYS A 148 8.84 20.04 2.61
CA LYS A 148 9.56 21.18 3.18
C LYS A 148 10.35 21.94 2.13
N GLU A 149 11.11 21.23 1.29
CA GLU A 149 11.92 21.85 0.24
C GLU A 149 11.04 22.64 -0.74
N VAL A 150 9.97 22.04 -1.24
CA VAL A 150 9.06 22.69 -2.18
C VAL A 150 8.38 23.92 -1.55
N PHE A 151 7.88 23.80 -0.32
CA PHE A 151 7.11 24.87 0.30
C PHE A 151 7.98 26.04 0.73
N ILE A 152 9.23 25.79 1.16
CA ILE A 152 10.19 26.86 1.44
C ILE A 152 10.62 27.54 0.14
N ALA A 153 10.99 26.76 -0.88
CA ALA A 153 11.57 27.30 -2.12
C ALA A 153 10.55 28.06 -2.98
N PHE A 154 9.34 27.52 -3.13
CA PHE A 154 8.35 28.03 -4.08
C PHE A 154 7.22 28.83 -3.43
N LEU A 155 6.87 28.54 -2.17
CA LEU A 155 5.77 29.22 -1.48
C LEU A 155 6.27 30.19 -0.40
N GLY A 156 7.54 30.09 0.00
CA GLY A 156 8.11 30.90 1.08
C GLY A 156 7.44 30.66 2.44
N ILE A 157 6.90 29.46 2.67
CA ILE A 157 6.20 29.12 3.93
C ILE A 157 6.80 27.92 4.63
N ASP A 158 6.73 27.96 5.96
CA ASP A 158 6.99 26.80 6.80
C ASP A 158 5.80 25.83 6.82
N VAL A 159 6.14 24.54 6.92
CA VAL A 159 5.19 23.45 7.06
C VAL A 159 5.43 22.70 8.37
N VAL A 160 4.35 22.42 9.09
CA VAL A 160 4.40 21.62 10.32
C VAL A 160 3.94 20.19 10.00
N PRO A 161 4.83 19.19 10.07
CA PRO A 161 4.44 17.79 9.88
C PRO A 161 3.46 17.32 10.94
N GLY A 162 2.44 16.59 10.51
CA GLY A 162 1.42 15.95 11.34
C GLY A 162 1.58 14.43 11.38
N PRO A 163 0.51 13.70 11.74
CA PRO A 163 0.51 12.25 11.82
C PRO A 163 0.93 11.57 10.52
N TYR A 164 1.60 10.43 10.65
CA TYR A 164 1.84 9.47 9.58
C TYR A 164 0.88 8.29 9.76
N MET A 165 0.21 7.88 8.68
CA MET A 165 -0.79 6.82 8.72
C MET A 165 -0.58 5.84 7.58
N GLU A 166 -0.35 4.58 7.94
CA GLU A 166 -0.34 3.47 6.99
C GLU A 166 -1.76 2.92 6.82
N ARG A 167 -2.13 2.58 5.57
CA ARG A 167 -3.39 1.89 5.30
C ARG A 167 -3.38 0.50 5.95
N PRO A 168 -4.33 0.17 6.84
CA PRO A 168 -4.43 -1.19 7.36
C PRO A 168 -4.66 -2.21 6.24
N ALA A 169 -4.08 -3.40 6.37
CA ALA A 169 -4.17 -4.45 5.35
C ALA A 169 -5.62 -4.81 4.98
N PHE A 170 -6.55 -4.79 5.95
CA PHE A 170 -7.96 -5.14 5.77
C PHE A 170 -8.82 -4.05 5.11
N GLN A 171 -8.34 -2.82 5.03
CA GLN A 171 -9.14 -1.70 4.56
C GLN A 171 -8.89 -1.48 3.07
N GLU A 172 -9.87 -1.72 2.20
CA GLU A 172 -9.74 -1.36 0.78
C GLU A 172 -9.23 0.08 0.61
N TYR A 173 -8.36 0.29 -0.39
CA TYR A 173 -7.91 1.63 -0.72
C TYR A 173 -9.12 2.51 -1.04
N LYS A 174 -9.24 3.63 -0.33
CA LYS A 174 -10.23 4.65 -0.57
C LYS A 174 -9.50 5.94 -0.88
N PRO A 175 -9.77 6.58 -2.04
CA PRO A 175 -9.20 7.87 -2.34
C PRO A 175 -9.46 8.90 -1.23
N PRO A 176 -8.63 9.95 -1.14
CA PRO A 176 -8.86 11.11 -0.31
C PRO A 176 -10.27 11.69 -0.44
N GLU A 177 -11.00 11.84 0.66
CA GLU A 177 -12.21 12.67 0.69
C GLU A 177 -11.78 14.12 0.96
N THR A 178 -11.44 14.85 -0.09
CA THR A 178 -11.06 16.27 -0.02
C THR A 178 -11.68 17.07 -1.17
N GLU A 179 -11.65 18.39 -1.07
CA GLU A 179 -12.26 19.27 -2.08
C GLU A 179 -11.40 19.38 -3.34
N VAL A 180 -10.08 19.30 -3.19
CA VAL A 180 -9.12 19.36 -4.30
C VAL A 180 -8.00 18.34 -4.08
N THR A 181 -7.69 17.56 -5.11
CA THR A 181 -6.57 16.62 -5.12
C THR A 181 -5.75 16.76 -6.38
N GLY A 182 -4.46 17.08 -6.23
CA GLY A 182 -3.47 16.94 -7.28
C GLY A 182 -2.91 15.52 -7.32
N ILE A 183 -2.72 14.96 -8.51
CA ILE A 183 -2.31 13.58 -8.74
C ILE A 183 -1.12 13.55 -9.69
N VAL A 184 -0.06 12.83 -9.30
CA VAL A 184 1.08 12.48 -10.17
C VAL A 184 1.36 11.00 -10.00
N LEU A 185 1.40 10.26 -11.11
CA LEU A 185 1.59 8.81 -11.09
C LEU A 185 3.05 8.42 -11.37
N PHE A 186 3.45 7.32 -10.77
CA PHE A 186 4.73 6.65 -10.97
C PHE A 186 4.55 5.49 -11.95
N ASN A 187 5.42 5.41 -12.95
CA ASN A 187 5.49 4.28 -13.88
C ASN A 187 6.92 3.74 -13.94
N GLY A 188 7.08 2.42 -14.06
CA GLY A 188 8.38 1.76 -14.20
C GLY A 188 8.63 0.76 -13.07
N ALA A 189 9.78 0.86 -12.40
CA ALA A 189 10.16 -0.07 -11.32
C ALA A 189 9.27 -0.01 -10.08
N LEU A 190 8.52 1.08 -9.91
CA LEU A 190 7.48 1.23 -8.91
C LEU A 190 6.24 1.82 -9.60
N GLU A 191 5.12 1.10 -9.53
CA GLU A 191 3.83 1.57 -10.05
C GLU A 191 3.00 2.15 -8.91
N GLY A 192 2.47 3.34 -9.10
CA GLY A 192 1.79 4.06 -8.02
C GLY A 192 1.63 5.54 -8.28
N GLY A 193 1.76 6.34 -7.23
CA GLY A 193 1.75 7.79 -7.34
C GLY A 193 1.61 8.52 -6.03
N ILE A 194 1.48 9.84 -6.16
CA ILE A 194 1.27 10.78 -5.08
C ILE A 194 -0.05 11.53 -5.28
N HIS A 195 -0.79 11.67 -4.19
CA HIS A 195 -1.85 12.65 -4.05
C HIS A 195 -1.41 13.78 -3.13
N LEU A 196 -1.64 15.02 -3.56
CA LEU A 196 -1.70 16.18 -2.68
C LEU A 196 -3.17 16.55 -2.51
N SER A 197 -3.71 16.30 -1.34
CA SER A 197 -5.14 16.45 -1.06
C SER A 197 -5.38 17.53 -0.01
N SER A 198 -6.33 18.42 -0.29
CA SER A 198 -6.55 19.61 0.53
C SER A 198 -7.97 20.17 0.43
N PRO A 199 -8.39 21.00 1.40
CA PRO A 199 -9.53 21.89 1.22
C PRO A 199 -9.25 22.95 0.14
N MET A 200 -10.32 23.47 -0.46
CA MET A 200 -10.29 24.48 -1.51
C MET A 200 -9.52 25.73 -1.11
N HIS A 201 -9.72 26.21 0.11
CA HIS A 201 -9.06 27.42 0.61
C HIS A 201 -7.54 27.27 0.72
N PHE A 202 -7.02 26.05 0.92
CA PHE A 202 -5.59 25.80 0.90
C PHE A 202 -5.05 25.92 -0.52
N ALA A 203 -5.71 25.28 -1.50
CA ALA A 203 -5.29 25.30 -2.90
C ALA A 203 -5.15 26.74 -3.44
N ILE A 204 -6.16 27.58 -3.20
CA ILE A 204 -6.17 29.00 -3.64
C ILE A 204 -4.99 29.78 -3.03
N LYS A 205 -4.76 29.63 -1.73
CA LYS A 205 -3.68 30.35 -1.02
C LYS A 205 -2.30 29.85 -1.40
N ALA A 206 -2.13 28.54 -1.55
CA ALA A 206 -0.87 27.93 -1.99
C ALA A 206 -0.51 28.39 -3.41
N ALA A 207 -1.47 28.41 -4.33
CA ALA A 207 -1.28 28.94 -5.67
C ALA A 207 -0.92 30.43 -5.65
N GLY A 208 -1.61 31.23 -4.84
CA GLY A 208 -1.34 32.67 -4.72
C GLY A 208 0.08 32.94 -4.22
N ALA A 209 0.54 32.17 -3.24
CA ALA A 209 1.91 32.25 -2.73
C ALA A 209 2.94 31.88 -3.81
N MET A 210 2.71 30.77 -4.54
CA MET A 210 3.61 30.32 -5.59
C MET A 210 3.72 31.31 -6.75
N LEU A 211 2.61 31.95 -7.12
CA LEU A 211 2.56 32.91 -8.24
C LEU A 211 2.91 34.34 -7.80
N GLY A 212 3.05 34.61 -6.50
CA GLY A 212 3.23 35.96 -5.97
C GLY A 212 1.99 36.85 -6.14
N VAL A 213 0.79 36.26 -6.26
CA VAL A 213 -0.48 36.96 -6.49
C VAL A 213 -1.32 36.94 -5.22
N ALA A 214 -1.56 38.12 -4.65
CA ALA A 214 -2.46 38.27 -3.53
C ALA A 214 -3.93 38.18 -3.97
N GLY A 215 -4.74 37.40 -3.24
CA GLY A 215 -6.20 37.39 -3.42
C GLY A 215 -6.68 36.67 -4.68
N LEU A 216 -6.01 35.59 -5.10
CA LEU A 216 -6.56 34.69 -6.11
C LEU A 216 -7.99 34.27 -5.73
N ASP A 217 -8.85 34.26 -6.72
CA ASP A 217 -10.28 34.02 -6.56
C ASP A 217 -10.79 33.22 -7.76
N LEU A 218 -11.45 32.10 -7.48
CA LEU A 218 -11.96 31.20 -8.51
C LEU A 218 -13.06 31.87 -9.36
N GLU A 219 -13.79 32.85 -8.81
CA GLU A 219 -14.88 33.51 -9.52
C GLU A 219 -14.40 34.54 -10.58
N LYS A 220 -13.10 34.88 -10.59
CA LYS A 220 -12.55 35.97 -11.43
C LYS A 220 -11.80 35.49 -12.67
N GLN A 221 -12.14 34.31 -13.21
CA GLN A 221 -11.40 33.69 -14.32
C GLN A 221 -9.92 33.40 -13.99
N GLN A 222 -9.58 33.28 -12.70
CA GLN A 222 -8.23 32.92 -12.24
C GLN A 222 -8.13 31.45 -11.83
N GLU A 223 -9.18 30.68 -12.09
CA GLU A 223 -9.29 29.27 -11.75
C GLU A 223 -8.15 28.44 -12.36
N ASP A 224 -7.85 28.62 -13.65
CA ASP A 224 -6.77 27.90 -14.32
C ASP A 224 -5.41 28.16 -13.66
N MET A 225 -5.16 29.40 -13.22
CA MET A 225 -3.92 29.75 -12.50
C MET A 225 -3.78 28.98 -11.18
N VAL A 226 -4.89 28.73 -10.49
CA VAL A 226 -4.89 27.96 -9.24
C VAL A 226 -4.56 26.50 -9.52
N TRP A 227 -5.17 25.93 -10.56
CA TRP A 227 -4.95 24.53 -10.93
C TRP A 227 -3.57 24.26 -11.50
N ASP A 228 -3.04 25.15 -12.33
CA ASP A 228 -1.69 25.05 -12.86
C ASP A 228 -0.66 25.13 -11.74
N ALA A 229 -0.80 26.10 -10.82
CA ALA A 229 0.12 26.24 -9.70
C ALA A 229 0.03 25.04 -8.73
N LEU A 230 -1.18 24.56 -8.40
CA LEU A 230 -1.33 23.37 -7.56
C LEU A 230 -0.79 22.12 -8.24
N GLY A 231 -0.96 22.02 -9.57
CA GLY A 231 -0.41 20.94 -10.38
C GLY A 231 1.12 20.93 -10.32
N GLU A 232 1.74 22.10 -10.45
CA GLU A 232 3.18 22.24 -10.34
C GLU A 232 3.69 21.93 -8.92
N ILE A 233 3.01 22.39 -7.87
CA ILE A 233 3.36 22.00 -6.48
C ILE A 233 3.31 20.48 -6.31
N THR A 234 2.25 19.84 -6.81
CA THR A 234 2.09 18.38 -6.73
C THR A 234 3.21 17.69 -7.50
N ASN A 235 3.55 18.17 -8.69
CA ASN A 235 4.62 17.64 -9.53
C ASN A 235 6.00 17.78 -8.87
N GLN A 236 6.29 18.93 -8.26
CA GLN A 236 7.54 19.16 -7.53
C GLN A 236 7.65 18.26 -6.29
N VAL A 237 6.57 18.10 -5.51
CA VAL A 237 6.56 17.17 -4.37
C VAL A 237 6.76 15.73 -4.84
N ALA A 238 6.12 15.35 -5.94
CA ALA A 238 6.26 14.02 -6.52
C ALA A 238 7.68 13.75 -7.04
N GLY A 239 8.29 14.74 -7.72
CA GLY A 239 9.69 14.69 -8.14
C GLY A 239 10.66 14.57 -6.98
N GLY A 240 10.44 15.32 -5.90
CA GLY A 240 11.27 15.26 -4.71
C GLY A 240 11.19 13.92 -3.99
N VAL A 241 10.01 13.27 -3.95
CA VAL A 241 9.87 11.91 -3.41
C VAL A 241 10.49 10.89 -4.35
N GLN A 242 10.19 10.96 -5.65
CA GLN A 242 10.72 10.06 -6.68
C GLN A 242 12.26 10.03 -6.65
N THR A 243 12.90 11.20 -6.60
CA THR A 243 14.37 11.32 -6.59
C THR A 243 14.98 10.58 -5.40
N ARG A 244 14.32 10.63 -4.23
CA ARG A 244 14.80 9.98 -3.01
C ARG A 244 14.61 8.46 -3.06
N ILE A 245 13.50 7.99 -3.59
CA ILE A 245 13.24 6.54 -3.74
C ILE A 245 14.02 5.93 -4.91
N SER A 246 14.50 6.73 -5.88
CA SER A 246 15.29 6.24 -7.01
C SER A 246 16.62 5.59 -6.63
N SER A 247 17.12 5.83 -5.41
CA SER A 247 18.24 5.07 -4.84
C SER A 247 17.97 3.57 -4.70
N SER A 248 16.69 3.19 -4.57
CA SER A 248 16.22 1.81 -4.40
C SER A 248 15.45 1.28 -5.61
N PHE A 249 14.97 2.17 -6.48
CA PHE A 249 14.15 1.83 -7.65
C PHE A 249 14.64 2.60 -8.88
N GLU A 250 15.47 1.96 -9.69
CA GLU A 250 15.94 2.56 -10.94
C GLU A 250 14.75 2.75 -11.91
N SER A 251 14.77 3.81 -12.72
CA SER A 251 13.81 4.01 -13.81
C SER A 251 12.34 4.21 -13.39
N ILE A 252 12.07 5.07 -12.41
CA ILE A 252 10.71 5.59 -12.16
C ILE A 252 10.50 6.86 -13.00
N SER A 253 9.43 6.89 -13.78
CA SER A 253 8.97 8.07 -14.54
C SER A 253 7.69 8.64 -13.94
N LEU A 254 7.52 9.96 -14.07
CA LEU A 254 6.35 10.69 -13.58
C LEU A 254 5.40 11.04 -14.73
N THR A 255 4.10 10.97 -14.48
CA THR A 255 3.09 11.55 -15.38
C THR A 255 3.01 13.07 -15.20
N ALA A 256 2.36 13.75 -16.15
CA ALA A 256 1.90 15.11 -15.91
C ALA A 256 0.94 15.17 -14.71
N PRO A 257 0.89 16.29 -13.97
CA PRO A 257 -0.04 16.46 -12.87
C PRO A 257 -1.48 16.54 -13.37
N ASN A 258 -2.40 15.95 -12.63
CA ASN A 258 -3.84 16.04 -12.87
C ASN A 258 -4.51 16.62 -11.62
N ILE A 259 -5.38 17.61 -11.78
CA ILE A 259 -6.16 18.18 -10.68
C ILE A 259 -7.58 17.63 -10.73
N VAL A 260 -8.04 17.09 -9.60
CA VAL A 260 -9.40 16.62 -9.40
C VAL A 260 -10.09 17.50 -8.37
N ILE A 261 -11.27 18.00 -8.72
CA ILE A 261 -12.05 18.94 -7.90
C ILE A 261 -13.39 18.31 -7.57
N GLY A 262 -13.80 18.44 -6.31
CA GLY A 262 -15.12 18.08 -5.83
C GLY A 262 -15.08 17.07 -4.68
N PRO A 263 -16.05 17.13 -3.75
CA PRO A 263 -16.01 16.38 -2.50
C PRO A 263 -16.23 14.87 -2.64
N LYS A 264 -16.53 14.37 -3.85
CA LYS A 264 -16.93 12.97 -4.11
C LYS A 264 -16.47 12.45 -5.47
N PHE A 265 -15.20 12.63 -5.82
CA PHE A 265 -14.65 11.88 -6.96
C PHE A 265 -14.32 10.43 -6.53
N ARG A 266 -14.45 9.48 -7.44
CA ARG A 266 -14.04 8.09 -7.23
C ARG A 266 -12.87 7.79 -8.16
N ILE A 267 -11.68 7.61 -7.60
CA ILE A 267 -10.56 7.01 -8.32
C ILE A 267 -10.59 5.51 -8.08
N ASN A 268 -10.76 4.74 -9.15
CA ASN A 268 -10.69 3.29 -9.10
C ASN A 268 -9.24 2.85 -9.33
N TYR A 269 -8.55 2.48 -8.26
CA TYR A 269 -7.28 1.77 -8.37
C TYR A 269 -7.47 0.26 -8.29
N SER A 270 -6.44 -0.50 -8.68
CA SER A 270 -6.36 -1.92 -8.35
C SER A 270 -6.50 -2.10 -6.83
N LYS A 271 -7.20 -3.14 -6.39
CA LYS A 271 -7.63 -3.30 -4.99
C LYS A 271 -6.49 -3.52 -3.98
N ASN A 272 -5.26 -3.69 -4.47
CA ASN A 272 -4.13 -4.26 -3.72
C ASN A 272 -2.96 -3.29 -3.50
N LEU A 273 -3.21 -1.97 -3.49
CA LEU A 273 -2.16 -0.96 -3.30
C LEU A 273 -1.74 -0.80 -1.84
N THR A 274 -0.44 -0.71 -1.59
CA THR A 274 0.10 -0.13 -0.36
C THR A 274 -0.16 1.38 -0.39
N SER A 275 -0.56 1.98 0.73
CA SER A 275 -0.76 3.43 0.83
C SER A 275 -0.34 3.94 2.20
N VAL A 276 0.31 5.10 2.20
CA VAL A 276 0.72 5.84 3.39
C VAL A 276 0.35 7.31 3.24
N ARG A 277 -0.10 7.93 4.34
CA ARG A 277 -0.53 9.33 4.38
C ARG A 277 0.29 10.11 5.38
N LYS A 278 0.79 11.26 4.96
CA LYS A 278 1.43 12.25 5.84
C LYS A 278 0.64 13.53 5.82
N PHE A 279 0.14 13.92 6.99
CA PHE A 279 -0.62 15.16 7.18
C PHE A 279 0.32 16.33 7.46
N PHE A 280 -0.12 17.53 7.09
CA PHE A 280 0.62 18.77 7.29
C PHE A 280 -0.31 19.90 7.73
N ARG A 281 0.26 20.84 8.48
CA ARG A 281 -0.38 22.12 8.81
C ARG A 281 0.45 23.27 8.28
N THR A 282 -0.24 24.26 7.74
CA THR A 282 0.35 25.51 7.24
C THR A 282 -0.51 26.70 7.69
N PRO A 283 -0.02 27.94 7.57
CA PRO A 283 -0.85 29.13 7.73
C PRO A 283 -2.05 29.18 6.76
N TYR A 284 -1.98 28.44 5.66
CA TYR A 284 -3.02 28.39 4.63
C TYR A 284 -4.10 27.34 4.91
N GLY A 285 -3.88 26.45 5.87
CA GLY A 285 -4.79 25.35 6.19
C GLY A 285 -4.07 24.00 6.23
N PRO A 286 -4.80 22.93 6.56
CA PRO A 286 -4.28 21.57 6.51
C PRO A 286 -4.28 21.02 5.08
N PHE A 287 -3.35 20.12 4.81
CA PHE A 287 -3.37 19.25 3.63
C PHE A 287 -2.69 17.93 3.99
N PHE A 288 -2.72 16.96 3.10
CA PHE A 288 -1.91 15.76 3.25
C PHE A 288 -1.35 15.29 1.92
N ILE A 289 -0.24 14.56 2.03
CA ILE A 289 0.34 13.80 0.93
C ILE A 289 0.02 12.32 1.17
N GLU A 290 -0.54 11.65 0.17
CA GLU A 290 -0.67 10.20 0.13
C GLU A 290 0.27 9.64 -0.93
N CYS A 291 1.12 8.68 -0.56
CA CYS A 291 1.90 7.90 -1.51
C CYS A 291 1.30 6.50 -1.57
N PHE A 292 0.88 6.06 -2.75
CA PHE A 292 0.30 4.74 -2.98
C PHE A 292 1.07 4.00 -4.08
N PHE A 293 1.24 2.69 -3.94
CA PHE A 293 2.05 1.89 -4.87
C PHE A 293 1.79 0.39 -4.72
N SER A 294 2.18 -0.40 -5.72
CA SER A 294 2.16 -1.87 -5.72
C SER A 294 3.51 -2.47 -6.05
#